data_AF-A0A644YGM5-F1
#
_entry.id   AF-A0A644YGM5-F1
#
_cell.length_a   1.000
_cell.length_b   1.000
_cell.length_c   1.000
_cell.angle_alpha   90.00
_cell.angle_beta   90.00
_cell.angle_gamma   90.00
#
_symmetry.space_group_name_H-M   'P 1'
#
loop_
_entity.id
_entity.type
_entity.pdbx_description
1 polymer ?
#
loop_
_entity_poly.entity_id
_entity_poly.type
_entity_poly.pdbx_seq_one_letter_code
_entity_poly.pdbx_strand_id
1 'polypeptide(L)' 'MAVNYNGTSNIKANDGKTYNTIQISLTIYDKAFKNQKEAISASLTDDSNKIPIVINTHLKIGAIRAVLKNVTGLRN' A
#
# COMPACT_ATOMS: atom_id res chain seq x y z
N MET A 1 -14.62 -8.42 3.39
CA MET A 1 -13.41 -7.62 3.11
C MET A 1 -13.88 -6.29 2.53
N ALA A 2 -13.39 -5.18 3.04
CA ALA A 2 -13.70 -3.85 2.52
C ALA A 2 -12.40 -3.15 2.13
N VAL A 3 -12.41 -2.42 1.01
CA VAL A 3 -11.32 -1.54 0.59
C VAL A 3 -11.78 -0.12 0.86
N ASN A 4 -11.08 0.57 1.75
CA ASN A 4 -11.33 1.97 2.04
C ASN A 4 -10.33 2.83 1.28
N TYR A 5 -10.80 3.94 0.74
CA TYR A 5 -9.96 4.99 0.19
C TYR A 5 -9.61 5.97 1.30
N ASN A 6 -8.32 6.20 1.52
CA ASN A 6 -7.78 7.01 2.60
C ASN A 6 -7.24 8.37 2.10
N GLY A 7 -7.44 8.72 0.84
CA GLY A 7 -6.96 9.97 0.23
C GLY A 7 -5.75 9.78 -0.69
N THR A 8 -5.13 10.89 -1.09
CA THR A 8 -3.88 10.90 -1.85
C THR A 8 -2.73 11.46 -1.03
N SER A 9 -1.51 11.03 -1.34
CA SER A 9 -0.28 11.49 -0.67
C SER A 9 0.93 11.35 -1.59
N ASN A 10 1.95 12.18 -1.38
CA ASN A 10 3.21 12.09 -2.09
C ASN A 10 4.20 11.24 -1.28
N ILE A 11 4.68 10.14 -1.85
CA ILE A 11 5.60 9.21 -1.18
C ILE A 11 6.87 9.06 -2.00
N LYS A 12 8.02 9.22 -1.32
CA LYS A 12 9.33 8.91 -1.87
C LYS A 12 9.62 7.41 -1.72
N ALA A 13 9.92 6.74 -2.83
CA ALA A 13 10.30 5.33 -2.85
C ALA A 13 11.82 5.14 -2.77
N ASN A 14 12.27 3.88 -2.68
CA ASN A 14 13.69 3.56 -2.56
C ASN A 14 14.47 3.72 -3.88
N ASP A 15 13.77 3.95 -4.99
CA ASP A 15 14.37 4.34 -6.27
C ASP A 15 14.73 5.85 -6.33
N GLY A 16 14.46 6.59 -5.25
CA GLY A 16 14.74 8.02 -5.13
C GLY A 16 13.67 8.93 -5.74
N LYS A 17 12.64 8.39 -6.39
CA LYS A 17 11.54 9.14 -7.00
C LYS A 17 10.41 9.37 -6.01
N THR A 18 9.70 10.49 -6.19
CA THR A 18 8.48 10.82 -5.45
C THR A 18 7.28 10.55 -6.35
N TYR A 19 6.33 9.77 -5.83
CA TYR A 19 5.12 9.38 -6.53
C TYR A 19 3.91 10.04 -5.88
N ASN A 20 2.99 10.54 -6.70
CA ASN A 20 1.63 10.82 -6.23
C ASN A 20 0.91 9.48 -6.07
N THR A 21 0.40 9.21 -4.87
CA THR A 21 -0.18 7.92 -4.53
C THR A 21 -1.57 8.04 -3.95
N ILE A 22 -2.45 7.11 -4.34
CA ILE A 22 -3.73 6.81 -3.69
C ILE A 22 -3.44 5.90 -2.51
N GLN A 23 -3.84 6.31 -1.31
CA GLN A 23 -3.77 5.46 -0.13
C GLN A 23 -5.06 4.66 0.00
N ILE A 24 -4.90 3.35 0.18
CA ILE A 24 -6.00 2.43 0.45
C ILE A 24 -5.70 1.60 1.69
N SER A 25 -6.75 1.22 2.40
CA SER A 25 -6.68 0.26 3.50
C SER A 25 -7.66 -0.88 3.26
N LEU A 26 -7.19 -2.10 3.49
CA LEU A 26 -8.03 -3.29 3.49
C LEU A 26 -8.41 -3.65 4.91
N THR A 27 -9.71 -3.65 5.16
CA THR A 27 -10.31 -4.17 6.38
C THR A 27 -10.66 -5.64 6.15
N ILE A 28 -9.92 -6.52 6.83
CA ILE A 28 -10.16 -7.97 6.84
C ILE A 28 -10.71 -8.36 8.21
N TYR A 29 -11.94 -8.86 8.21
CA TYR A 29 -12.56 -9.45 9.40
C TYR A 29 -12.10 -10.91 9.54
N ASP A 30 -10.87 -11.11 9.99
CA ASP A 30 -10.31 -12.44 10.24
C ASP A 30 -9.53 -12.46 11.57
N LYS A 31 -9.61 -13.57 12.29
CA LYS A 31 -8.93 -13.82 13.57
C LYS A 31 -7.41 -13.75 13.46
N ALA A 32 -6.82 -13.83 12.26
CA ALA A 32 -5.38 -13.72 12.06
C ALA A 32 -4.81 -12.30 12.26
N PHE A 33 -5.64 -11.24 12.19
CA PHE A 33 -5.19 -9.85 12.27
C PHE A 33 -5.45 -9.24 13.65
N LYS A 34 -4.52 -8.41 14.14
CA LYS A 34 -4.51 -7.91 15.53
C LYS A 34 -5.57 -6.82 15.75
N ASN A 35 -5.75 -5.94 14.76
CA ASN A 35 -6.80 -4.93 14.71
C ASN A 35 -7.68 -5.20 13.49
N GLN A 36 -8.90 -5.69 13.71
CA GLN A 36 -9.86 -6.09 12.67
C GLN A 36 -10.29 -4.95 11.72
N LYS A 37 -9.73 -3.74 11.87
CA LYS A 37 -10.05 -2.54 11.08
C LYS A 37 -9.04 -2.21 9.98
N GLU A 38 -7.75 -2.53 10.14
CA GLU A 38 -6.70 -2.17 9.16
C GLU A 38 -5.63 -3.26 9.11
N ALA A 39 -5.91 -4.33 8.36
CA ALA A 39 -5.01 -5.47 8.24
C ALA A 39 -3.83 -5.15 7.31
N ILE A 40 -4.12 -4.42 6.23
CA ILE A 40 -3.18 -4.08 5.16
C ILE A 40 -3.46 -2.64 4.73
N SER A 41 -2.42 -1.83 4.60
CA SER A 41 -2.49 -0.54 3.90
C SER A 41 -1.54 -0.55 2.70
N ALA A 42 -1.97 0.06 1.60
CA ALA A 42 -1.17 0.17 0.40
C ALA A 42 -1.24 1.60 -0.16
N SER A 43 -0.12 2.07 -0.66
CA SER A 43 -0.01 3.31 -1.42
C SER A 43 0.27 2.96 -2.86
N LEU A 44 -0.70 3.20 -3.74
CA LEU A 44 -0.65 2.88 -5.16
C LEU A 44 -0.42 4.17 -5.96
N THR A 45 0.31 4.15 -7.07
CA THR A 45 0.42 5.34 -7.94
C THR A 45 -0.95 5.83 -8.40
N ASP A 46 -1.11 7.15 -8.48
CA ASP A 46 -2.32 7.76 -9.01
C ASP A 46 -2.27 7.89 -10.55
N ASP A 47 -2.09 6.75 -11.21
CA ASP A 47 -2.05 6.66 -12.68
C ASP A 47 -2.77 5.39 -13.16
N SER A 48 -2.75 5.09 -14.45
CA SER A 48 -3.37 3.87 -15.00
C SER A 48 -2.60 2.58 -14.67
N ASN A 49 -1.36 2.69 -14.19
CA ASN A 49 -0.54 1.54 -13.79
C ASN A 49 -0.89 1.05 -12.38
N LYS A 50 -1.33 1.94 -11.49
CA LYS A 50 -1.68 1.63 -10.08
C LYS A 50 -0.61 0.79 -9.37
N ILE A 51 0.65 1.19 -9.54
CA ILE A 51 1.84 0.51 -9.04
C ILE A 51 1.88 0.63 -7.51
N PRO A 52 2.06 -0.47 -6.76
CA PRO A 52 2.27 -0.40 -5.31
C PRO A 52 3.64 0.21 -4.99
N ILE A 53 3.63 1.37 -4.34
CA ILE A 53 4.83 2.06 -3.88
C ILE A 53 5.21 1.62 -2.47
N VAL A 54 4.22 1.52 -1.57
CA VAL A 54 4.40 1.04 -0.20
C VAL A 54 3.26 0.10 0.16
N ILE A 55 3.57 -1.02 0.79
CA ILE A 55 2.58 -1.92 1.39
C ILE A 55 2.98 -2.12 2.85
N ASN A 56 2.07 -1.83 3.78
CA ASN A 56 2.23 -2.16 5.19
C ASN A 56 1.21 -3.23 5.57
N THR A 57 1.64 -4.27 6.27
CA THR A 57 0.74 -5.31 6.79
C THR A 57 0.99 -5.51 8.28
N HIS A 58 -0.07 -5.53 9.07
CA HIS A 58 0.01 -5.69 10.52
C HIS A 58 -0.53 -7.07 10.91
N LEU A 59 0.39 -8.02 11.15
CA LEU A 59 0.06 -9.36 11.62
C LEU A 59 0.15 -9.42 13.15
N LYS A 60 -0.41 -10.47 13.75
CA LYS A 60 -0.27 -10.70 15.19
C LYS A 60 1.19 -10.82 15.64
N ILE A 61 2.03 -11.39 14.77
CA ILE A 61 3.45 -11.68 15.02
C ILE A 61 4.38 -10.48 14.76
N GLY A 62 3.89 -9.40 14.15
CA GLY A 62 4.73 -8.25 13.77
C GLY A 62 4.14 -7.44 12.61
N ALA A 63 4.94 -6.50 12.12
CA ALA A 63 4.58 -5.67 10.97
C ALA A 63 5.57 -5.88 9.84
N ILE A 64 5.07 -5.90 8.60
CA ILE A 64 5.87 -5.95 7.39
C ILE A 64 5.65 -4.63 6.65
N ARG A 65 6.74 -4.03 6.17
CA ARG A 65 6.73 -2.86 5.31
C ARG A 65 7.55 -3.15 4.05
N ALA A 66 6.87 -3.22 2.91
CA ALA A 66 7.50 -3.32 1.61
C ALA A 66 7.51 -1.96 0.92
N VAL A 67 8.64 -1.58 0.33
CA VAL A 67 8.80 -0.31 -0.40
C VAL A 67 9.38 -0.61 -1.78
N LEU A 68 8.84 0.02 -2.82
CA LEU A 68 9.27 -0.14 -4.19
C LEU A 68 10.76 0.18 -4.35
N LYS A 69 11.51 -0.75 -4.96
CA LYS A 69 12.92 -0.59 -5.29
C LYS A 69 13.16 -0.27 -6.77
N ASN A 70 12.43 -0.92 -7.67
CA ASN A 70 12.50 -0.68 -9.11
C ASN A 70 11.23 -1.24 -9.78
N VAL A 71 10.83 -0.67 -10.91
CA VAL A 71 9.71 -1.14 -11.75
C VAL A 71 10.06 -0.99 -13.22
N THR A 72 9.68 -1.97 -14.05
CA THR A 72 9.90 -1.98 -15.49
C THR A 72 8.65 -2.51 -16.20
N GLY A 73 8.50 -2.24 -17.51
CA GLY A 73 7.36 -2.74 -18.29
C GLY A 73 6.03 -2.05 -17.98
N LEU A 74 6.07 -0.77 -17.59
CA LEU A 74 4.87 0.03 -17.35
C LEU A 74 4.11 0.28 -18.66
N ARG A 75 2.79 0.47 -18.53
CA ARG A 75 1.97 0.94 -19.65
C ARG A 75 2.46 2.32 -20.07
N ASN A 76 2.67 2.48 -21.38
CA ASN A 76 3.00 3.75 -22.02
C ASN A 76 1.84 4.74 -21.89
#